data_AF-A0A7W6BNR7-F1
#
_entry.id   AF-A0A7W6BNR7-F1
#
_cell.length_a   1.000
_cell.length_b   1.000
_cell.length_c   1.000
_cell.angle_alpha   90.00
_cell.angle_beta   90.00
_cell.angle_gamma   90.00
#
_symmetry.space_group_name_H-M   'P 1'
#
loop_
_entity.id
_entity.type
_entity.pdbx_description
1 polymer ?
#
loop_
_entity_poly.entity_id
_entity_poly.type
_entity_poly.pdbx_seq_one_letter_code
_entity_poly.pdbx_strand_id
1 'polypeptide(L)'
;MTSVQATPDVDHLKQEALALAIKPTKSFHAFARALWAAHSNDPTFLHEVERVAGIKRRALFYLLNVGGFLAEYSITEEQAERIGWTKLQIVARHAANQPARISQRAMQTKLGIATRTPAHALPAALERQDTPSEGSFRSVLLRLPAEQYADVEAALIACGAERKGRGLIGKEDALVRLAVSHRATTR
;
A
#
# COMPACT_ATOMS: atom_id res chain seq x y z
N MET A 1 3.94 -23.54 39.50
CA MET A 1 5.24 -23.37 38.80
C MET A 1 4.98 -22.58 37.54
N THR A 2 5.01 -21.25 37.66
CA THR A 2 4.79 -20.30 36.57
C THR A 2 6.11 -20.13 35.83
N SER A 3 6.18 -20.61 34.59
CA SER A 3 7.33 -20.39 33.71
C SER A 3 7.40 -18.90 33.36
N VAL A 4 8.33 -18.19 34.01
CA VAL A 4 8.75 -16.86 33.58
C VAL A 4 9.46 -17.06 32.23
N GLN A 5 8.77 -16.74 31.13
CA GLN A 5 9.42 -16.64 29.82
C GLN A 5 10.42 -15.48 29.92
N ALA A 6 11.70 -15.82 30.04
CA ALA A 6 12.78 -14.85 30.02
C ALA A 6 12.71 -14.07 28.70
N THR A 7 12.53 -12.76 28.81
CA THR A 7 12.69 -11.86 27.67
C THR A 7 14.10 -12.08 27.12
N PRO A 8 14.26 -12.37 25.82
CA PRO A 8 15.59 -12.63 25.27
C PRO A 8 16.50 -11.43 25.53
N ASP A 9 17.70 -11.71 26.02
CA ASP A 9 18.73 -10.71 26.27
C ASP A 9 19.00 -9.92 24.98
N VAL A 10 19.05 -8.59 25.09
CA VAL A 10 19.24 -7.68 23.94
C VAL A 10 20.52 -8.04 23.20
N ASP A 11 21.55 -8.45 23.92
CA ASP A 11 22.83 -8.87 23.33
C ASP A 11 22.69 -10.15 22.51
N HIS A 12 21.82 -11.08 22.93
CA HIS A 12 21.52 -12.28 22.15
C HIS A 12 20.79 -11.94 20.84
N LEU A 13 19.82 -11.03 20.88
CA LEU A 13 19.10 -10.56 19.68
C LEU A 13 20.03 -9.85 18.69
N LYS A 14 20.97 -9.06 19.21
CA LYS A 14 22.00 -8.40 18.39
C LYS A 14 22.92 -9.42 17.72
N GLN A 15 23.41 -10.41 18.47
CA GLN A 15 24.25 -11.48 17.93
C GLN A 15 23.53 -12.29 16.84
N GLU A 16 22.27 -12.64 17.07
CA GLU A 16 21.43 -13.35 16.09
C GLU A 16 21.27 -12.52 14.80
N ALA A 17 20.93 -11.23 14.93
CA ALA A 17 20.78 -10.33 13.78
C ALA A 17 22.09 -10.19 12.99
N LEU A 18 23.25 -10.09 13.67
CA LEU A 18 24.56 -10.02 13.01
C LEU A 18 24.95 -11.32 12.31
N ALA A 19 24.63 -12.48 12.88
CA ALA A 19 24.88 -13.78 12.25
C ALA A 19 24.06 -13.93 10.95
N LEU A 20 22.79 -13.50 10.97
CA LEU A 20 21.89 -13.55 9.82
C LEU A 20 22.23 -12.51 8.74
N ALA A 21 22.87 -11.40 9.13
CA ALA A 21 23.31 -10.33 8.24
C ALA A 21 24.32 -10.78 7.17
N ILE A 22 25.04 -11.89 7.38
CA ILE A 22 26.03 -12.42 6.43
C ILE A 22 25.38 -12.87 5.11
N LYS A 23 24.15 -13.41 5.17
CA LYS A 23 23.36 -13.85 4.00
C LYS A 23 21.90 -13.40 4.13
N PRO A 24 21.65 -12.09 4.04
CA PRO A 24 20.41 -11.47 4.47
C PRO A 24 19.22 -11.83 3.57
N THR A 25 19.47 -12.24 2.32
CA THR A 25 18.43 -12.67 1.38
C THR A 25 18.00 -14.12 1.57
N LYS A 26 18.89 -14.99 2.07
CA LYS A 26 18.60 -16.43 2.25
C LYS A 26 17.69 -16.68 3.45
N SER A 27 17.80 -15.84 4.48
CA SER A 27 17.04 -15.94 5.72
C SER A 27 16.37 -14.61 6.05
N PHE A 28 15.77 -13.97 5.06
CA PHE A 28 15.29 -12.59 5.21
C PHE A 28 14.19 -12.46 6.27
N HIS A 29 13.37 -13.49 6.49
CA HIS A 29 12.32 -13.48 7.52
C HIS A 29 12.94 -13.42 8.91
N ALA A 30 13.79 -14.39 9.24
CA ALA A 30 14.53 -14.43 10.50
C ALA A 30 15.36 -13.15 10.70
N PHE A 31 16.07 -12.71 9.65
CA PHE A 31 16.89 -11.51 9.71
C PHE A 31 16.06 -10.25 9.99
N ALA A 32 14.95 -10.06 9.28
CA ALA A 32 14.07 -8.90 9.47
C ALA A 32 13.48 -8.88 10.89
N ARG A 33 13.05 -10.03 11.42
CA ARG A 33 12.53 -10.14 12.78
C ARG A 33 13.59 -9.85 13.84
N ALA A 34 14.78 -10.44 13.72
CA ALA A 34 15.88 -10.22 14.64
C ALA A 34 16.35 -8.75 14.60
N LEU A 35 16.46 -8.16 13.40
CA LEU A 35 16.80 -6.76 13.20
C LEU A 35 15.79 -5.83 13.89
N TRP A 36 14.50 -6.09 13.73
CA TRP A 36 13.46 -5.30 14.38
C TRP A 36 13.45 -5.43 15.90
N ALA A 37 13.61 -6.65 16.43
CA ALA A 37 13.68 -6.89 17.86
C ALA A 37 14.90 -6.20 18.48
N ALA A 38 16.08 -6.32 17.86
CA ALA A 38 17.30 -5.68 18.32
C ALA A 38 17.21 -4.15 18.24
N HIS A 39 16.76 -3.60 17.11
CA HIS A 39 16.60 -2.15 16.93
C HIS A 39 15.56 -1.53 17.87
N SER A 40 14.49 -2.25 18.20
CA SER A 40 13.47 -1.76 19.14
C SER A 40 14.02 -1.57 20.56
N ASN A 41 15.12 -2.26 20.90
CA ASN A 41 15.81 -2.13 22.19
C ASN A 41 17.03 -1.20 22.12
N ASP A 42 17.70 -1.13 20.96
CA ASP A 42 18.83 -0.23 20.71
C ASP A 42 18.79 0.34 19.28
N PRO A 43 18.32 1.60 19.10
CA PRO A 43 18.27 2.24 17.80
C PRO A 43 19.64 2.44 17.13
N THR A 44 20.72 2.49 17.90
CA THR A 44 22.08 2.72 17.35
C THR A 44 22.64 1.48 16.64
N PHE A 45 22.08 0.30 16.96
CA PHE A 45 22.48 -1.00 16.42
C PHE A 45 22.41 -1.09 14.88
N LEU A 46 21.55 -0.30 14.22
CA LEU A 46 21.43 -0.31 12.76
C LEU A 46 22.77 0.00 12.05
N HIS A 47 23.61 0.86 12.67
CA HIS A 47 24.94 1.21 12.15
C HIS A 47 25.90 0.01 12.16
N GLU A 48 25.81 -0.83 13.18
CA GLU A 48 26.64 -2.02 13.30
C GLU A 48 26.26 -3.07 12.25
N VAL A 49 24.96 -3.26 12.05
CA VAL A 49 24.42 -4.18 11.04
C VAL A 49 24.78 -3.71 9.63
N GLU A 50 24.74 -2.40 9.35
CA GLU A 50 25.15 -1.83 8.05
C GLU A 50 26.59 -2.22 7.68
N ARG A 51 27.51 -2.17 8.64
CA ARG A 51 28.91 -2.53 8.43
C ARG A 51 29.11 -4.03 8.14
N VAL A 52 28.31 -4.89 8.76
CA VAL A 52 28.45 -6.36 8.65
C VAL A 52 27.69 -6.92 7.46
N ALA A 53 26.48 -6.44 7.20
CA ALA A 53 25.59 -6.99 6.19
C ALA A 53 26.04 -6.69 4.75
N GLY A 54 26.86 -5.64 4.56
CA GLY A 54 27.19 -5.13 3.23
C GLY A 54 25.97 -4.60 2.46
N ILE A 55 24.86 -4.34 3.14
CA ILE A 55 23.62 -3.79 2.57
C ILE A 55 23.57 -2.29 2.86
N LYS A 56 23.17 -1.49 1.85
CA LYS A 56 22.93 -0.05 2.03
C LYS A 56 21.88 0.21 3.11
N ARG A 57 22.11 1.23 3.95
CA ARG A 57 21.18 1.69 5.00
C ARG A 57 19.69 1.70 4.60
N ARG A 58 19.39 2.18 3.39
CA ARG A 58 18.00 2.24 2.87
C ARG A 58 17.32 0.87 2.84
N ALA A 59 18.03 -0.17 2.44
CA ALA A 59 17.47 -1.52 2.41
C ALA A 59 17.38 -2.14 3.81
N LEU A 60 18.28 -1.77 4.74
CA LEU A 60 18.12 -2.14 6.16
C LEU A 60 16.86 -1.51 6.78
N PHE A 61 16.57 -0.24 6.49
CA PHE A 61 15.30 0.37 6.93
C PHE A 61 14.07 -0.35 6.36
N TYR A 62 14.15 -0.85 5.12
CA TYR A 62 13.07 -1.65 4.56
C TYR A 62 12.91 -2.99 5.27
N LEU A 63 14.00 -3.69 5.56
CA LEU A 63 13.96 -4.95 6.31
C LEU A 63 13.50 -4.74 7.75
N LEU A 64 13.90 -3.64 8.38
CA LEU A 64 13.44 -3.26 9.72
C LEU A 64 11.91 -3.07 9.74
N ASN A 65 11.37 -2.32 8.78
CA ASN A 65 9.93 -2.10 8.67
C ASN A 65 9.19 -3.40 8.36
N VAL A 66 9.76 -4.26 7.52
CA VAL A 66 9.22 -5.60 7.26
C VAL A 66 9.24 -6.45 8.53
N GLY A 67 10.30 -6.39 9.35
CA GLY A 67 10.40 -7.11 10.62
C GLY A 67 9.30 -6.77 11.60
N GLY A 68 9.04 -5.47 11.78
CA GLY A 68 7.92 -5.00 12.61
C GLY A 68 6.57 -5.45 12.07
N PHE A 69 6.39 -5.36 10.75
CA PHE A 69 5.18 -5.83 10.07
C PHE A 69 4.96 -7.35 10.22
N LEU A 70 6.01 -8.16 10.10
CA LEU A 70 5.94 -9.62 10.29
C LEU A 70 5.52 -9.96 11.73
N ALA A 71 6.07 -9.24 12.72
CA ALA A 71 5.73 -9.41 14.12
C ALA A 71 4.30 -8.96 14.43
N GLU A 72 3.88 -7.81 13.91
CA GLU A 72 2.57 -7.21 14.17
C GLU A 72 1.41 -8.09 13.67
N TYR A 73 1.58 -8.71 12.50
CA TYR A 73 0.53 -9.49 11.84
C TYR A 73 0.75 -11.02 11.92
N SER A 74 1.69 -11.46 12.77
CA SER A 74 2.02 -12.88 12.99
C SER A 74 2.25 -13.66 11.70
N ILE A 75 3.01 -13.07 10.77
CA ILE A 75 3.27 -13.67 9.45
C ILE A 75 4.34 -14.76 9.60
N THR A 76 4.00 -15.98 9.22
CA THR A 76 4.93 -17.13 9.32
C THR A 76 6.05 -17.02 8.31
N GLU A 77 7.16 -17.73 8.56
CA GLU A 77 8.29 -17.80 7.62
C GLU A 77 7.84 -18.32 6.25
N GLU A 78 7.08 -19.42 6.22
CA GLU A 78 6.53 -20.01 5.00
C GLU A 78 5.67 -19.03 4.20
N GLN A 79 4.82 -18.24 4.88
CA GLN A 79 4.03 -17.20 4.22
C GLN A 79 4.92 -16.09 3.65
N ALA A 80 5.92 -15.68 4.43
CA ALA A 80 6.83 -14.63 4.03
C ALA A 80 7.66 -15.05 2.82
N GLU A 81 8.25 -16.24 2.82
CA GLU A 81 9.03 -16.80 1.72
C GLU A 81 8.21 -16.89 0.43
N ARG A 82 6.98 -17.40 0.53
CA ARG A 82 6.06 -17.49 -0.62
C ARG A 82 5.73 -16.13 -1.24
N ILE A 83 5.66 -15.07 -0.43
CA ILE A 83 5.40 -13.71 -0.90
C ILE A 83 6.70 -13.04 -1.37
N GLY A 84 7.81 -13.28 -0.68
CA GLY A 84 9.09 -12.62 -0.91
C GLY A 84 9.15 -11.21 -0.32
N TRP A 85 10.35 -10.83 0.11
CA TRP A 85 10.62 -9.59 0.85
C TRP A 85 10.18 -8.32 0.11
N THR A 86 10.36 -8.23 -1.22
CA THR A 86 10.00 -7.06 -2.02
C THR A 86 8.49 -6.78 -1.95
N LYS A 87 7.66 -7.82 -2.04
CA LYS A 87 6.20 -7.67 -1.97
C LYS A 87 5.76 -7.38 -0.53
N LEU A 88 6.40 -8.00 0.47
CA LEU A 88 6.16 -7.69 1.88
C LEU A 88 6.48 -6.23 2.23
N GLN A 89 7.56 -5.67 1.68
CA GLN A 89 7.89 -4.26 1.84
C GLN A 89 6.76 -3.35 1.30
N ILE A 90 6.19 -3.71 0.15
CA ILE A 90 5.06 -2.97 -0.45
C ILE A 90 3.83 -3.03 0.48
N VAL A 91 3.49 -4.23 0.98
CA VAL A 91 2.34 -4.42 1.89
C VAL A 91 2.56 -3.69 3.22
N ALA A 92 3.76 -3.78 3.80
CA ALA A 92 4.10 -3.10 5.05
C ALA A 92 3.97 -1.57 4.92
N ARG A 93 4.48 -0.99 3.83
CA ARG A 93 4.31 0.44 3.53
C ARG A 93 2.85 0.81 3.34
N HIS A 94 2.09 -0.03 2.63
CA HIS A 94 0.67 0.18 2.42
C HIS A 94 -0.10 0.21 3.74
N ALA A 95 0.20 -0.73 4.64
CA ALA A 95 -0.40 -0.83 5.96
C ALA A 95 -0.07 0.39 6.85
N ALA A 96 1.19 0.83 6.83
CA ALA A 96 1.63 2.00 7.58
C ALA A 96 1.00 3.32 7.12
N ASN A 97 0.56 3.40 5.85
CA ASN A 97 -0.07 4.57 5.27
C ASN A 97 -1.59 4.62 5.48
N GLN A 98 -2.20 3.61 6.12
CA GLN A 98 -3.63 3.63 6.40
C GLN A 98 -3.95 4.51 7.61
N PRO A 99 -5.09 5.23 7.60
CA PRO A 99 -5.49 6.09 8.71
C PRO A 99 -5.83 5.29 9.99
N ALA A 100 -6.16 4.02 9.85
CA ALA A 100 -6.46 3.11 10.95
C ALA A 100 -5.69 1.80 10.79
N ARG A 101 -5.40 1.15 11.93
CA ARG A 101 -4.75 -0.16 11.97
C ARG A 101 -5.61 -1.20 11.23
N ILE A 102 -4.99 -1.93 10.31
CA ILE A 102 -5.66 -2.99 9.55
C ILE A 102 -5.90 -4.18 10.51
N SER A 103 -7.10 -4.76 10.48
CA SER A 103 -7.38 -5.97 11.27
C SER A 103 -6.60 -7.18 10.73
N GLN A 104 -6.34 -8.20 11.57
CA GLN A 104 -5.67 -9.43 11.12
C GLN A 104 -6.38 -10.03 9.90
N ARG A 105 -7.72 -10.18 9.96
CA ARG A 105 -8.51 -10.70 8.85
C ARG A 105 -8.31 -9.90 7.55
N ALA A 106 -8.35 -8.57 7.62
CA ALA A 106 -8.13 -7.72 6.46
C ALA A 106 -6.67 -7.84 5.94
N MET A 107 -5.71 -8.03 6.84
CA MET A 107 -4.32 -8.27 6.45
C MET A 107 -4.16 -9.60 5.70
N GLN A 108 -4.80 -10.69 6.14
CA GLN A 108 -4.76 -11.96 5.41
C GLN A 108 -5.27 -11.82 3.98
N THR A 109 -6.33 -11.03 3.77
CA THR A 109 -6.82 -10.70 2.41
C THR A 109 -5.74 -10.01 1.58
N LYS A 110 -5.03 -9.03 2.15
CA LYS A 110 -3.94 -8.30 1.49
C LYS A 110 -2.73 -9.20 1.18
N LEU A 111 -2.34 -10.08 2.10
CA LEU A 111 -1.29 -11.08 1.87
C LEU A 111 -1.70 -12.08 0.77
N GLY A 112 -2.98 -12.42 0.70
CA GLY A 112 -3.54 -13.19 -0.41
C GLY A 112 -3.37 -12.49 -1.76
N ILE A 113 -3.59 -11.16 -1.83
CA ILE A 113 -3.33 -10.35 -3.04
C ILE A 113 -1.84 -10.37 -3.37
N ALA A 114 -0.99 -10.10 -2.39
CA ALA A 114 0.46 -10.10 -2.57
C ALA A 114 1.00 -11.43 -3.12
N THR A 115 0.40 -12.55 -2.76
CA THR A 115 0.80 -13.87 -3.29
C THR A 115 0.58 -13.96 -4.81
N ARG A 116 -0.58 -13.50 -5.31
CA ARG A 116 -1.01 -13.66 -6.71
C ARG A 116 -0.71 -12.48 -7.63
N THR A 117 -0.28 -11.36 -7.08
CA THR A 117 -0.04 -10.13 -7.84
C THR A 117 1.48 -9.90 -8.00
N PRO A 118 1.97 -9.60 -9.21
CA PRO A 118 3.38 -9.26 -9.40
C PRO A 118 3.71 -7.93 -8.69
N ALA A 119 4.96 -7.79 -8.25
CA ALA A 119 5.37 -6.68 -7.38
C ALA A 119 5.06 -5.28 -7.97
N HIS A 120 5.18 -5.09 -9.28
CA HIS A 120 4.92 -3.82 -9.94
C HIS A 120 3.42 -3.43 -9.93
N ALA A 121 2.51 -4.41 -9.90
CA ALA A 121 1.06 -4.18 -9.91
C ALA A 121 0.45 -4.19 -8.50
N LEU A 122 1.21 -4.61 -7.50
CA LEU A 122 0.73 -4.79 -6.13
C LEU A 122 0.23 -3.49 -5.47
N PRO A 123 0.88 -2.32 -5.59
CA PRO A 123 0.37 -1.08 -4.98
C PRO A 123 -1.07 -0.76 -5.43
N ALA A 124 -1.31 -0.75 -6.74
CA ALA A 124 -2.64 -0.47 -7.29
C ALA A 124 -3.68 -1.54 -6.90
N ALA A 125 -3.27 -2.80 -6.75
CA ALA A 125 -4.18 -3.87 -6.32
C ALA A 125 -4.59 -3.75 -4.85
N LEU A 126 -3.70 -3.23 -3.98
CA LEU A 126 -4.01 -2.97 -2.57
C LEU A 126 -4.94 -1.77 -2.42
N GLU A 127 -4.70 -0.68 -3.15
CA GLU A 127 -5.52 0.54 -3.13
C GLU A 127 -6.97 0.28 -3.56
N ARG A 128 -7.18 -0.50 -4.64
CA ARG A 128 -8.53 -0.88 -5.12
C ARG A 128 -9.34 -1.69 -4.11
N GLN A 129 -8.70 -2.29 -3.12
CA GLN A 129 -9.37 -3.07 -2.07
C GLN A 129 -9.78 -2.23 -0.86
N ASP A 130 -9.12 -1.08 -0.64
CA ASP A 130 -9.43 -0.19 0.49
C ASP A 130 -10.44 0.90 0.12
N THR A 131 -10.68 1.12 -1.17
CA THR A 131 -11.76 1.98 -1.62
C THR A 131 -13.07 1.18 -1.63
N PRO A 132 -14.10 1.56 -0.85
CA PRO A 132 -15.47 1.17 -1.17
C PRO A 132 -15.69 1.60 -2.62
N SER A 133 -16.18 0.70 -3.47
CA SER A 133 -16.41 0.99 -4.87
C SER A 133 -17.55 2.01 -5.02
N GLU A 134 -17.26 3.30 -4.86
CA GLU A 134 -17.82 4.27 -5.80
C GLU A 134 -17.24 3.85 -7.15
N GLY A 135 -18.10 3.41 -8.07
CA GLY A 135 -17.70 2.64 -9.26
C GLY A 135 -16.54 3.29 -10.05
N SER A 136 -15.89 2.49 -10.90
CA SER A 136 -14.77 2.97 -11.73
C SER A 136 -15.12 4.26 -12.47
N PHE A 137 -14.62 5.40 -11.99
CA PHE A 137 -14.67 6.65 -12.75
C PHE A 137 -13.81 6.50 -14.01
N ARG A 138 -14.32 6.97 -15.14
CA ARG A 138 -13.56 7.09 -16.39
C ARG A 138 -13.55 8.55 -16.80
N SER A 139 -12.36 9.11 -16.93
CA SER A 139 -12.20 10.48 -17.44
C SER A 139 -12.21 10.46 -18.96
N VAL A 140 -12.97 11.38 -19.55
CA VAL A 140 -13.01 11.59 -21.01
C VAL A 140 -12.46 12.99 -21.28
N LEU A 141 -11.42 13.08 -22.11
CA LEU A 141 -10.89 14.36 -22.57
C LEU A 141 -11.57 14.74 -23.89
N LEU A 142 -12.18 15.92 -23.93
CA LEU A 142 -12.84 16.48 -25.12
C LEU A 142 -12.16 17.80 -25.50
N ARG A 143 -11.82 17.96 -26.77
CA ARG A 143 -11.34 19.22 -27.35
C ARG A 143 -12.36 19.70 -28.36
N LEU A 144 -12.94 20.87 -28.10
CA LEU A 144 -13.96 21.49 -28.94
C LEU A 144 -13.47 22.86 -29.43
N PRO A 145 -13.79 23.25 -30.67
CA PRO A 145 -13.76 24.66 -31.09
C PRO A 145 -14.61 25.52 -30.14
N ALA A 146 -14.22 26.79 -29.96
CA ALA A 146 -14.89 27.68 -29.01
C ALA A 146 -16.40 27.84 -29.26
N GLU A 147 -16.81 27.84 -30.53
CA GLU A 147 -18.22 27.92 -30.94
C GLU A 147 -19.01 26.70 -30.46
N GLN A 148 -18.49 25.49 -30.67
CA GLN A 148 -19.12 24.24 -30.22
C GLN A 148 -19.10 24.09 -28.71
N TYR A 149 -18.09 24.66 -28.03
CA TYR A 149 -18.04 24.67 -26.57
C TYR A 149 -19.21 25.47 -25.97
N ALA A 150 -19.60 26.59 -26.59
CA ALA A 150 -20.73 27.39 -26.12
C ALA A 150 -22.05 26.60 -26.18
N ASP A 151 -22.27 25.84 -27.26
CA ASP A 151 -23.45 24.97 -27.40
C ASP A 151 -23.47 23.86 -26.35
N VAL A 152 -22.31 23.23 -26.08
CA VAL A 152 -22.19 22.19 -25.06
C VAL A 152 -22.41 22.75 -23.65
N GLU A 153 -21.86 23.93 -23.36
CA GLU A 153 -22.08 24.60 -22.08
C GLU A 153 -23.56 24.92 -21.86
N ALA A 154 -24.26 25.43 -22.88
CA ALA A 154 -25.70 25.69 -22.83
C ALA A 154 -26.52 24.40 -22.59
N ALA A 155 -26.18 23.32 -23.29
CA ALA A 155 -26.84 22.02 -23.12
C ALA A 155 -26.64 21.43 -21.71
N LEU A 156 -25.44 21.55 -21.15
CA LEU A 156 -25.16 21.10 -19.78
C LEU A 156 -25.91 21.92 -18.75
N ILE A 157 -26.02 23.24 -18.93
CA ILE A 157 -26.82 24.10 -18.05
C ILE A 157 -28.30 23.71 -18.12
N ALA A 158 -28.85 23.46 -19.30
CA ALA A 158 -30.22 22.96 -19.46
C ALA A 158 -30.45 21.60 -18.78
N CYS A 159 -29.38 20.82 -18.59
CA CYS A 159 -29.39 19.54 -17.86
C CYS A 159 -29.01 19.66 -16.38
N GLY A 160 -28.99 20.88 -15.83
CA GLY A 160 -28.82 21.13 -14.39
C GLY A 160 -27.38 21.35 -13.93
N ALA A 161 -26.45 21.65 -14.84
CA ALA A 161 -25.18 22.25 -14.45
C ALA A 161 -25.36 23.75 -14.13
N GLU A 162 -24.52 24.29 -13.25
CA GLU A 162 -24.59 25.70 -12.86
C GLU A 162 -23.27 26.42 -13.16
N ARG A 163 -23.35 27.70 -13.56
CA ARG A 163 -22.15 28.52 -13.73
C ARG A 163 -21.55 28.89 -12.39
N LYS A 164 -20.24 28.64 -12.24
CA LYS A 164 -19.44 29.09 -11.09
C LYS A 164 -18.11 29.67 -11.58
N GLY A 165 -17.98 30.98 -11.49
CA GLY A 165 -16.82 31.70 -12.00
C GLY A 165 -16.66 31.50 -13.52
N ARG A 166 -15.50 30.97 -13.94
CA ARG A 166 -15.20 30.68 -15.36
C ARG A 166 -15.53 29.24 -15.79
N GLY A 167 -16.26 28.47 -14.98
CA GLY A 167 -16.59 27.08 -15.29
C GLY A 167 -17.98 26.65 -14.85
N LEU A 168 -18.25 25.35 -14.95
CA LEU A 168 -19.51 24.72 -14.53
C LEU A 168 -19.29 23.80 -13.33
N ILE A 169 -20.26 23.78 -12.41
CA ILE A 169 -20.42 22.75 -11.38
C ILE A 169 -21.55 21.79 -11.77
N GLY A 170 -21.47 20.53 -11.33
CA GLY A 170 -22.48 19.51 -11.65
C GLY A 170 -22.47 19.03 -13.11
N LYS A 171 -21.37 19.28 -13.85
CA LYS A 171 -21.25 18.96 -15.28
C LYS A 171 -21.28 17.46 -15.57
N GLU A 172 -20.77 16.63 -14.67
CA GLU A 172 -20.75 15.18 -14.82
C GLU A 172 -22.18 14.62 -14.82
N ASP A 173 -22.99 15.00 -13.83
CA ASP A 173 -24.40 14.59 -13.72
C ASP A 173 -25.25 15.15 -14.88
N ALA A 174 -25.00 16.41 -15.25
CA ALA A 174 -25.67 17.02 -16.40
C ALA A 174 -25.34 16.30 -17.71
N LEU A 175 -24.08 15.89 -17.92
CA LEU A 175 -23.66 15.14 -19.10
C LEU A 175 -24.33 13.76 -19.16
N VAL A 176 -24.44 13.07 -18.03
CA VAL A 176 -25.15 11.78 -17.94
C VAL A 176 -26.63 11.97 -18.27
N ARG A 177 -27.29 12.98 -17.69
CA ARG A 177 -28.69 13.31 -18.00
C ARG A 177 -28.88 13.60 -19.49
N LEU A 178 -28.01 14.41 -20.09
CA LEU A 178 -28.05 14.71 -21.52
C LEU A 178 -27.98 13.43 -22.39
N ALA A 179 -27.04 12.54 -22.07
CA ALA A 179 -26.88 11.27 -22.79
C ALA A 179 -28.08 10.32 -22.63
N VAL A 180 -28.69 10.29 -21.43
CA VAL A 180 -29.89 9.48 -21.16
C VAL A 180 -31.11 10.04 -21.90
N SER A 181 -31.33 11.35 -21.85
CA SER A 181 -32.44 12.01 -22.55
C SER A 181 -32.38 11.76 -24.04
N HIS A 182 -31.20 11.87 -24.67
CA HIS A 182 -31.04 11.60 -26.10
C HIS A 182 -31.37 10.14 -26.45
N ARG A 183 -31.02 9.17 -25.60
CA ARG A 183 -31.37 7.76 -25.80
C ARG A 183 -32.87 7.49 -25.71
N ALA A 184 -33.59 8.25 -24.89
CA ALA A 184 -35.04 8.13 -24.74
C ALA A 184 -35.79 8.72 -25.95
N THR A 185 -35.28 9.79 -26.57
CA THR A 185 -35.90 10.43 -27.74
C THR A 185 -35.66 9.69 -29.06
N THR A 186 -34.68 8.77 -29.11
CA THR A 186 -34.31 8.02 -30.33
C THR A 186 -34.86 6.58 -30.34
N ARG A 187 -35.75 6.23 -29.41
CA ARG A 187 -36.51 4.96 -29.41
C ARG A 187 -37.96 5.23 -29.75
#